data_AF-A0A3D1WTA3-F1
#
_entry.id   AF-A0A3D1WTA3-F1
#
_cell.length_a   1.000
_cell.length_b   1.000
_cell.length_c   1.000
_cell.angle_alpha   90.00
_cell.angle_beta   90.00
_cell.angle_gamma   90.00
#
_symmetry.space_group_name_H-M   'P 1'
#
loop_
_entity.id
_entity.type
_entity.pdbx_description
1 polymer ?
#
loop_
_entity_poly.entity_id
_entity_poly.type
_entity_poly.pdbx_seq_one_letter_code
_entity_poly.pdbx_strand_id
1 'polypeptide(L)'
;MDLPIVLSHKTAWLYHNVARPSEPLSRASSLYDEDSLANEAEPTASLPKLGLDAKGLRASTAVEIVADYLVSLGVPREELDHIDTLVNFDFERSTPAGFRCHVFGAPVPPGHLIEVAEGLLVVDEAMCFVQAGSWMSEPEQLEYGYEICARYHLSHLSTGDYIEMGQRYTVADLIAYCNENRSRQGAVRAAAVLKRVHDGARSPMETAAAIMV
;
A
#
# COMPACT_ATOMS: atom_id res chain seq x y z
N MET A 1 19.05 -10.00 6.04
CA MET A 1 18.40 -10.06 4.72
C MET A 1 18.99 -8.93 3.91
N ASP A 2 19.42 -9.16 2.67
CA ASP A 2 20.10 -8.11 1.87
C ASP A 2 19.11 -7.28 1.01
N LEU A 3 17.81 -7.62 1.06
CA LEU A 3 16.74 -6.92 0.34
C LEU A 3 15.72 -6.36 1.35
N PRO A 4 15.16 -5.17 1.08
CA PRO A 4 14.12 -4.58 1.93
C PRO A 4 12.85 -5.44 1.95
N ILE A 5 12.12 -5.41 3.06
CA ILE A 5 10.81 -6.03 3.17
C ILE A 5 9.81 -5.13 2.46
N VAL A 6 9.04 -5.68 1.51
CA VAL A 6 7.99 -4.93 0.79
C VAL A 6 6.62 -5.38 1.28
N LEU A 7 5.89 -4.54 2.01
CA LEU A 7 4.51 -4.78 2.44
C LEU A 7 3.56 -4.71 1.24
N SER A 8 2.59 -5.63 1.18
CA SER A 8 1.65 -5.74 0.07
C SER A 8 0.27 -6.25 0.51
N HIS A 9 -0.66 -6.36 -0.43
CA HIS A 9 -2.00 -6.95 -0.22
C HIS A 9 -2.69 -6.38 1.02
N LYS A 10 -3.19 -7.24 1.93
CA LYS A 10 -3.95 -6.80 3.10
C LYS A 10 -3.09 -5.94 4.04
N THR A 11 -1.81 -6.29 4.25
CA THR A 11 -0.93 -5.48 5.12
C THR A 11 -0.66 -4.09 4.55
N ALA A 12 -0.46 -3.95 3.23
CA ALA A 12 -0.33 -2.62 2.62
C ALA A 12 -1.64 -1.83 2.69
N TRP A 13 -2.79 -2.48 2.50
CA TRP A 13 -4.10 -1.85 2.68
C TRP A 13 -4.27 -1.33 4.12
N LEU A 14 -3.95 -2.14 5.14
CA LEU A 14 -3.98 -1.71 6.54
C LEU A 14 -3.06 -0.52 6.81
N TYR A 15 -1.83 -0.56 6.27
CA TYR A 15 -0.89 0.56 6.37
C TYR A 15 -1.48 1.85 5.79
N HIS A 16 -1.99 1.79 4.56
CA HIS A 16 -2.59 2.96 3.91
C HIS A 16 -3.77 3.51 4.70
N ASN A 17 -4.57 2.66 5.36
CA ASN A 17 -5.70 3.11 6.17
C ASN A 17 -5.36 3.83 7.47
N VAL A 18 -4.11 3.71 7.95
CA VAL A 18 -3.64 4.46 9.14
C VAL A 18 -2.67 5.58 8.79
N ALA A 19 -1.90 5.43 7.71
CA ALA A 19 -0.83 6.34 7.33
C ALA A 19 -1.25 7.41 6.31
N ARG A 20 -2.37 7.23 5.58
CA ARG A 20 -2.86 8.22 4.61
C ARG A 20 -2.88 9.67 5.11
N PRO A 21 -3.26 9.95 6.38
CA PRO A 21 -3.28 11.32 6.89
C PRO A 21 -1.91 11.99 7.01
N SER A 22 -0.82 11.22 7.10
CA SER A 22 0.50 11.71 7.53
C SER A 22 1.59 11.64 6.46
N GLU A 23 1.34 11.04 5.30
CA GLU A 23 2.37 10.88 4.25
C GLU A 23 2.45 12.07 3.27
N PRO A 24 3.61 12.75 3.15
CA PRO A 24 4.04 13.28 1.86
C PRO A 24 4.51 12.12 0.96
N LEU A 25 4.12 12.16 -0.32
CA LEU A 25 4.37 11.12 -1.35
C LEU A 25 5.86 10.99 -1.73
N SER A 26 6.76 10.73 -0.79
CA SER A 26 8.17 10.47 -1.09
C SER A 26 8.29 9.07 -1.68
N ARG A 27 8.19 8.98 -3.01
CA ARG A 27 8.38 7.74 -3.77
C ARG A 27 9.84 7.31 -3.70
N ALA A 28 10.09 5.99 -3.63
CA ALA A 28 11.44 5.42 -3.56
C ALA A 28 12.35 5.82 -4.72
N SER A 29 11.81 6.34 -5.84
CA SER A 29 12.58 6.91 -6.94
C SER A 29 13.58 7.99 -6.50
N SER A 30 13.26 8.78 -5.46
CA SER A 30 14.13 9.86 -4.98
C SER A 30 15.36 9.38 -4.20
N LEU A 31 15.35 8.13 -3.71
CA LEU A 31 16.41 7.58 -2.85
C LEU A 31 17.45 6.75 -3.61
N TYR A 32 17.21 6.47 -4.89
CA TYR A 32 18.12 5.70 -5.75
C TYR A 32 18.58 6.45 -7.02
N ASP A 33 18.18 7.72 -7.19
CA ASP A 33 18.71 8.61 -8.23
C ASP A 33 19.97 9.34 -7.71
N GLU A 34 21.15 8.75 -7.93
CA GLU A 34 22.46 9.35 -7.60
C GLU A 34 22.80 10.61 -8.43
N ASP A 35 21.96 11.01 -9.39
CA ASP A 35 22.23 12.10 -10.35
C ASP A 35 21.38 13.38 -10.15
N SER A 36 20.55 13.46 -9.11
CA SER A 36 19.72 14.66 -8.90
C SER A 36 20.47 15.75 -8.13
N LEU A 37 21.08 16.68 -8.87
CA LEU A 37 21.68 17.91 -8.36
C LEU A 37 20.69 18.72 -7.51
N ALA A 38 21.02 18.84 -6.23
CA ALA A 38 20.65 19.88 -5.26
C ALA A 38 19.43 20.75 -5.63
N ASN A 39 18.28 20.41 -5.07
CA ASN A 39 17.31 21.41 -4.66
C ASN A 39 17.16 21.31 -3.15
N GLU A 40 17.32 22.46 -2.48
CA GLU A 40 17.16 22.65 -1.03
C GLU A 40 15.72 22.26 -0.62
N ALA A 41 15.51 20.98 -0.36
CA ALA A 41 14.30 20.47 0.25
C ALA A 41 14.48 20.47 1.77
N GLU A 42 13.45 20.91 2.49
CA GLU A 42 13.32 20.89 3.95
C GLU A 42 13.84 19.57 4.55
N PRO A 43 14.28 19.55 5.84
CA PRO A 43 14.88 18.36 6.41
C PRO A 43 13.86 17.22 6.35
N THR A 44 14.08 16.27 5.44
CA THR A 44 13.38 15.00 5.43
C THR A 44 13.57 14.43 6.82
N ALA A 45 12.50 14.40 7.62
CA ALA A 45 12.50 13.71 8.90
C ALA A 45 13.11 12.33 8.65
N SER A 46 14.20 12.02 9.34
CA SER A 46 14.94 10.80 9.10
C SER A 46 13.99 9.61 9.25
N LEU A 47 13.96 8.71 8.26
CA LEU A 47 13.10 7.54 8.29
C LEU A 47 13.30 6.75 9.59
N PRO A 48 12.23 6.14 10.15
CA PRO A 48 12.36 5.29 11.33
C PRO A 48 13.39 4.18 11.11
N LYS A 49 14.27 3.98 12.09
CA LYS A 49 15.29 2.92 12.07
C LYS A 49 14.82 1.73 12.88
N LEU A 50 14.25 0.75 12.19
CA LEU A 50 13.66 -0.43 12.82
C LEU A 50 14.66 -1.58 13.04
N GLY A 51 15.88 -1.47 12.50
CA GLY A 51 16.90 -2.52 12.60
C GLY A 51 16.64 -3.74 11.72
N LEU A 52 15.85 -3.58 10.64
CA LEU A 52 15.54 -4.64 9.69
C LEU A 52 16.74 -5.02 8.79
N ASP A 53 17.72 -4.12 8.69
CA ASP A 53 18.99 -4.28 7.98
C ASP A 53 20.03 -5.09 8.77
N ALA A 54 19.75 -5.42 10.04
CA ALA A 54 20.68 -6.16 10.88
C ALA A 54 21.06 -7.53 10.27
N LYS A 55 22.38 -7.74 10.10
CA LYS A 55 22.91 -9.01 9.57
C LYS A 55 22.50 -10.18 10.47
N GLY A 56 21.97 -11.24 9.84
CA GLY A 56 21.52 -12.44 10.55
C GLY A 56 20.21 -12.29 11.32
N LEU A 57 19.45 -11.21 11.10
CA LEU A 57 18.12 -11.03 11.67
C LEU A 57 17.23 -12.24 11.33
N ARG A 58 16.65 -12.86 12.36
CA ARG A 58 15.72 -13.98 12.19
C ARG A 58 14.43 -13.45 11.58
N ALA A 59 13.86 -14.19 10.65
CA ALA A 59 12.60 -13.80 10.01
C ALA A 59 11.46 -13.59 11.03
N SER A 60 11.38 -14.42 12.09
CA SER A 60 10.39 -14.23 13.17
C SER A 60 10.56 -12.89 13.89
N THR A 61 11.79 -12.47 14.14
CA THR A 61 12.09 -11.17 14.75
C THR A 61 11.75 -10.03 13.80
N ALA A 62 11.99 -10.18 12.49
CA ALA A 62 11.56 -9.20 11.50
C ALA A 62 10.02 -9.06 11.46
N VAL A 63 9.27 -10.16 11.55
CA VAL A 63 7.80 -10.15 11.65
C VAL A 63 7.35 -9.36 12.88
N GLU A 64 7.93 -9.64 14.06
CA GLU A 64 7.60 -8.93 15.30
C GLU A 64 7.87 -7.43 15.19
N ILE A 65 9.05 -7.03 14.68
CA ILE A 65 9.42 -5.63 14.47
C ILE A 65 8.43 -4.92 13.55
N VAL A 66 8.09 -5.54 12.40
CA VAL A 66 7.14 -4.97 11.45
C VAL A 66 5.74 -4.86 12.05
N ALA A 67 5.28 -5.89 12.76
CA ALA A 67 3.97 -5.89 13.38
C ALA A 67 3.88 -4.84 14.51
N ASP A 68 4.92 -4.68 15.34
CA ASP A 68 4.98 -3.66 16.38
C ASP A 68 5.00 -2.25 15.78
N TYR A 69 5.70 -2.06 14.66
CA TYR A 69 5.68 -0.81 13.91
C TYR A 69 4.27 -0.48 13.40
N LEU A 70 3.59 -1.41 12.73
CA LEU A 70 2.22 -1.21 12.23
C LEU A 70 1.23 -0.94 13.37
N VAL A 71 1.36 -1.63 14.51
CA VAL A 71 0.55 -1.35 15.71
C VAL A 71 0.80 0.06 16.23
N SER A 72 2.06 0.52 16.23
CA SER A 72 2.39 1.89 16.65
C SER A 72 1.76 2.97 15.77
N LEU A 73 1.45 2.64 14.51
CA LEU A 73 0.72 3.50 13.58
C LEU A 73 -0.81 3.44 13.77
N GLY A 74 -1.31 2.47 14.55
CA GLY A 74 -2.74 2.30 14.84
C GLY A 74 -3.39 1.08 14.19
N VAL A 75 -2.64 0.20 13.53
CA VAL A 75 -3.19 -1.06 12.99
C VAL A 75 -3.51 -2.02 14.16
N PRO A 76 -4.73 -2.57 14.27
CA PRO A 76 -5.04 -3.54 15.33
C PRO A 76 -4.18 -4.80 15.21
N ARG A 77 -3.69 -5.33 16.34
CA ARG A 77 -2.78 -6.49 16.34
C ARG A 77 -3.45 -7.75 15.79
N GLU A 78 -4.75 -7.89 16.04
CA GLU A 78 -5.60 -8.97 15.56
C GLU A 78 -5.76 -9.00 14.03
N GLU A 79 -5.50 -7.88 13.34
CA GLU A 79 -5.49 -7.83 11.87
C GLU A 79 -4.17 -8.32 11.27
N LEU A 80 -3.15 -8.57 12.12
CA LEU A 80 -1.76 -8.90 11.75
C LEU A 80 -1.40 -10.38 12.04
N ASP A 81 -2.33 -11.31 11.83
CA ASP A 81 -2.05 -12.76 11.90
C ASP A 81 -0.87 -13.18 11.00
N HIS A 82 -0.77 -12.51 9.85
CA HIS A 82 0.35 -12.63 8.92
C HIS A 82 0.69 -11.25 8.34
N ILE A 83 1.96 -11.08 7.98
CA ILE A 83 2.46 -9.95 7.23
C ILE A 83 2.55 -10.33 5.76
N ASP A 84 1.69 -9.75 4.92
CA ASP A 84 1.70 -9.92 3.48
C ASP A 84 2.86 -9.14 2.87
N THR A 85 3.80 -9.87 2.25
CA THR A 85 4.99 -9.29 1.61
C THR A 85 5.02 -9.57 0.11
N LEU A 86 5.75 -8.76 -0.65
CA LEU A 86 5.94 -8.93 -2.09
C LEU A 86 7.41 -9.18 -2.42
N VAL A 87 7.66 -10.17 -3.26
CA VAL A 87 8.96 -10.43 -3.88
C VAL A 87 8.86 -10.32 -5.40
N ASN A 88 9.98 -10.07 -6.07
CA ASN A 88 10.00 -9.90 -7.52
C ASN A 88 9.66 -11.23 -8.22
N PHE A 89 10.32 -12.30 -7.77
CA PHE A 89 10.27 -13.61 -8.41
C PHE A 89 9.98 -14.73 -7.41
N ASP A 90 9.53 -15.88 -7.92
CA ASP A 90 9.13 -17.03 -7.11
C ASP A 90 10.29 -17.66 -6.32
N PHE A 91 11.50 -17.68 -6.88
CA PHE A 91 12.69 -18.18 -6.20
C PHE A 91 13.12 -17.32 -5.00
N GLU A 92 12.65 -16.08 -4.91
CA GLU A 92 12.89 -15.18 -3.76
C GLU A 92 11.88 -15.41 -2.63
N ARG A 93 10.83 -16.21 -2.86
CA ARG A 93 9.85 -16.54 -1.82
C ARG A 93 10.57 -17.28 -0.69
N SER A 94 10.49 -16.72 0.50
CA SER A 94 10.68 -17.48 1.73
C SER A 94 9.31 -17.75 2.36
N THR A 95 9.18 -18.85 3.10
CA THR A 95 7.98 -19.13 3.89
C THR A 95 8.28 -19.20 5.39
N PRO A 96 8.92 -18.19 6.01
CA PRO A 96 9.08 -18.19 7.45
C PRO A 96 7.71 -18.03 8.10
N ALA A 97 7.54 -18.58 9.31
CA ALA A 97 6.35 -18.37 10.10
C ALA A 97 6.07 -16.86 10.25
N GLY A 98 4.85 -16.43 9.95
CA GLY A 98 4.39 -15.05 10.08
C GLY A 98 4.42 -14.21 8.80
N PHE A 99 5.23 -14.56 7.78
CA PHE A 99 5.18 -13.89 6.48
C PHE A 99 4.31 -14.68 5.48
N ARG A 100 3.47 -13.95 4.74
CA ARG A 100 2.79 -14.46 3.54
C ARG A 100 3.41 -13.79 2.31
N CYS A 101 4.32 -14.49 1.65
CA CYS A 101 5.05 -13.97 0.50
C CYS A 101 4.28 -14.14 -0.82
N HIS A 102 3.93 -13.03 -1.44
CA HIS A 102 3.35 -12.93 -2.77
C HIS A 102 4.43 -12.66 -3.82
N VAL A 103 4.18 -13.05 -5.06
CA VAL A 103 5.13 -12.82 -6.17
C VAL A 103 4.54 -11.86 -7.15
N PHE A 104 5.31 -10.83 -7.48
CA PHE A 104 4.95 -9.93 -8.56
C PHE A 104 5.12 -10.62 -9.93
N GLY A 105 6.21 -11.37 -10.11
CA GLY A 105 6.55 -12.11 -11.33
C GLY A 105 7.39 -11.30 -12.32
N ALA A 106 8.00 -10.23 -11.86
CA ALA A 106 8.89 -9.31 -12.59
C ALA A 106 9.62 -8.44 -11.55
N PRO A 107 10.60 -7.61 -11.95
CA PRO A 107 11.07 -6.54 -11.07
C PRO A 107 9.90 -5.59 -10.73
N VAL A 108 9.67 -5.35 -9.44
CA VAL A 108 8.65 -4.40 -8.99
C VAL A 108 9.10 -2.99 -9.35
N PRO A 109 8.26 -2.16 -10.03
CA PRO A 109 8.68 -0.82 -10.41
C PRO A 109 8.92 0.07 -9.17
N PRO A 110 10.08 0.73 -9.05
CA PRO A 110 10.40 1.57 -7.87
C PRO A 110 9.40 2.71 -7.64
N GLY A 111 8.76 3.23 -8.71
CA GLY A 111 7.74 4.28 -8.61
C GLY A 111 6.48 3.88 -7.83
N HIS A 112 6.26 2.58 -7.62
CA HIS A 112 5.15 2.02 -6.83
C HIS A 112 5.60 1.52 -5.45
N LEU A 113 6.81 1.87 -5.02
CA LEU A 113 7.34 1.54 -3.70
C LEU A 113 7.54 2.83 -2.90
N ILE A 114 7.06 2.83 -1.66
CA ILE A 114 7.18 3.94 -0.73
C ILE A 114 8.00 3.43 0.46
N GLU A 115 9.09 4.13 0.80
CA GLU A 115 9.90 3.77 1.96
C GLU A 115 9.30 4.38 3.22
N VAL A 116 8.91 3.51 4.14
CA VAL A 116 8.17 3.89 5.36
C VAL A 116 9.03 3.76 6.61
N ALA A 117 10.13 3.02 6.50
CA ALA A 117 11.21 2.91 7.48
C ALA A 117 12.43 2.31 6.78
N GLU A 118 13.62 2.47 7.37
CA GLU A 118 14.87 1.93 6.80
C GLU A 118 14.75 0.40 6.63
N GLY A 119 14.78 -0.07 5.38
CA GLY A 119 14.62 -1.49 5.02
C GLY A 119 13.18 -2.01 4.99
N LEU A 120 12.18 -1.13 5.11
CA LEU A 120 10.74 -1.44 5.00
C LEU A 120 10.08 -0.54 3.95
N LEU A 121 9.55 -1.17 2.92
CA LEU A 121 8.81 -0.54 1.84
C LEU A 121 7.34 -0.98 1.90
N VAL A 122 6.45 -0.16 1.34
CA VAL A 122 5.05 -0.53 1.06
C VAL A 122 4.75 -0.27 -0.40
N VAL A 123 3.93 -1.14 -1.01
CA VAL A 123 3.40 -0.87 -2.35
C VAL A 123 2.42 0.30 -2.31
N ASP A 124 2.39 1.14 -3.33
CA ASP A 124 1.45 2.27 -3.40
C ASP A 124 -0.02 1.83 -3.50
N GLU A 125 -0.95 2.78 -3.33
CA GLU A 125 -2.39 2.50 -3.31
C GLU A 125 -2.89 1.91 -4.65
N ALA A 126 -2.31 2.30 -5.79
CA ALA A 126 -2.68 1.75 -7.10
C ALA A 126 -2.32 0.26 -7.23
N MET A 127 -1.10 -0.11 -6.84
CA MET A 127 -0.69 -1.51 -6.80
C MET A 127 -1.48 -2.31 -5.77
N CYS A 128 -1.69 -1.74 -4.58
CA CYS A 128 -2.49 -2.34 -3.53
C CYS A 128 -3.93 -2.62 -3.98
N PHE A 129 -4.56 -1.69 -4.72
CA PHE A 129 -5.90 -1.85 -5.28
C PHE A 129 -6.02 -3.03 -6.26
N VAL A 130 -5.01 -3.22 -7.11
CA VAL A 130 -4.98 -4.40 -7.99
C VAL A 130 -4.84 -5.68 -7.19
N GLN A 131 -3.94 -5.71 -6.21
CA GLN A 131 -3.73 -6.86 -5.32
C GLN A 131 -4.99 -7.19 -4.50
N ALA A 132 -5.76 -6.19 -4.10
CA ALA A 132 -7.02 -6.33 -3.37
C ALA A 132 -8.05 -7.21 -4.12
N GLY A 133 -8.01 -7.22 -5.45
CA GLY A 133 -8.89 -8.08 -6.27
C GLY A 133 -8.71 -9.58 -6.04
N SER A 134 -7.62 -10.00 -5.39
CA SER A 134 -7.36 -11.39 -5.04
C SER A 134 -8.00 -11.86 -3.73
N TRP A 135 -8.43 -10.94 -2.86
CA TRP A 135 -8.91 -11.29 -1.51
C TRP A 135 -10.15 -10.49 -1.03
N MET A 136 -10.42 -9.30 -1.56
CA MET A 136 -11.65 -8.58 -1.29
C MET A 136 -12.82 -9.16 -2.09
N SER A 137 -14.04 -9.04 -1.56
CA SER A 137 -15.29 -9.17 -2.31
C SER A 137 -15.45 -8.00 -3.30
N GLU A 138 -16.38 -8.11 -4.26
CA GLU A 138 -16.61 -7.04 -5.24
C GLU A 138 -17.13 -5.75 -4.57
N PRO A 139 -18.08 -5.81 -3.61
CA PRO A 139 -18.49 -4.62 -2.87
C PRO A 139 -17.35 -3.96 -2.09
N GLU A 140 -16.54 -4.75 -1.37
CA GLU A 140 -15.39 -4.21 -0.61
C GLU A 140 -14.37 -3.54 -1.55
N GLN A 141 -14.06 -4.17 -2.69
CA GLN A 141 -13.14 -3.58 -3.66
C GLN A 141 -13.74 -2.31 -4.31
N LEU A 142 -15.06 -2.26 -4.50
CA LEU A 142 -15.75 -1.07 -5.02
C LEU A 142 -15.64 0.10 -4.04
N GLU A 143 -15.92 -0.14 -2.76
CA GLU A 143 -15.76 0.86 -1.70
C GLU A 143 -14.32 1.36 -1.61
N TYR A 144 -13.34 0.44 -1.66
CA TYR A 144 -11.93 0.81 -1.69
C TYR A 144 -11.57 1.66 -2.92
N GLY A 145 -12.10 1.30 -4.09
CA GLY A 145 -11.88 2.07 -5.33
C GLY A 145 -12.39 3.51 -5.23
N TYR A 146 -13.58 3.70 -4.66
CA TYR A 146 -14.11 5.03 -4.36
C TYR A 146 -13.20 5.81 -3.42
N GLU A 147 -12.72 5.20 -2.34
CA GLU A 147 -11.89 5.89 -1.35
C GLU A 147 -10.53 6.35 -1.91
N ILE A 148 -9.91 5.53 -2.76
CA ILE A 148 -8.64 5.89 -3.42
C ILE A 148 -8.84 7.10 -4.36
N CYS A 149 -10.00 7.17 -5.01
CA CYS A 149 -10.36 8.26 -5.92
C CYS A 149 -11.12 9.42 -5.24
N ALA A 150 -11.35 9.34 -3.93
CA ALA A 150 -12.11 10.32 -3.18
C ALA A 150 -11.27 11.55 -2.78
N ARG A 151 -11.99 12.58 -2.34
CA ARG A 151 -11.45 13.76 -1.65
C ARG A 151 -11.63 13.66 -0.14
N TYR A 152 -11.72 12.45 0.36
CA TYR A 152 -11.75 12.14 1.78
C TYR A 152 -10.92 10.89 2.05
N HIS A 153 -10.57 10.70 3.32
CA HIS A 153 -10.05 9.44 3.82
C HIS A 153 -10.87 8.98 5.02
N LEU A 154 -11.21 7.69 5.01
CA LEU A 154 -11.84 7.01 6.12
C LEU A 154 -10.75 6.36 6.97
N SER A 155 -10.66 6.73 8.25
CA SER A 155 -9.96 5.88 9.18
C SER A 155 -10.85 4.67 9.49
N HIS A 156 -10.68 3.57 8.75
CA HIS A 156 -11.47 2.34 8.97
C HIS A 156 -11.28 1.72 10.37
N LEU A 157 -10.32 2.25 11.14
CA LEU A 157 -9.93 1.79 12.46
C LEU A 157 -10.38 2.73 13.59
N SER A 158 -10.96 3.89 13.25
CA SER A 158 -11.60 4.79 14.22
C SER A 158 -13.03 5.13 13.80
N THR A 159 -13.93 5.29 14.76
CA THR A 159 -15.37 5.27 14.48
C THR A 159 -15.86 6.59 13.90
N GLY A 160 -16.27 6.58 12.63
CA GLY A 160 -17.24 7.54 12.05
C GLY A 160 -16.70 8.88 11.56
N ASP A 161 -15.45 9.21 11.83
CA ASP A 161 -14.83 10.45 11.37
C ASP A 161 -14.06 10.21 10.06
N TYR A 162 -14.32 11.06 9.06
CA TYR A 162 -13.51 11.16 7.86
C TYR A 162 -12.79 12.51 7.84
N ILE A 163 -11.65 12.54 7.18
CA ILE A 163 -10.92 13.79 6.93
C ILE A 163 -11.02 14.16 5.46
N GLU A 164 -11.26 15.44 5.17
CA GLU A 164 -11.16 15.95 3.80
C GLU A 164 -9.69 15.98 3.36
N MET A 165 -9.44 15.51 2.15
CA MET A 165 -8.10 15.35 1.58
C MET A 165 -8.11 15.73 0.09
N GLY A 166 -6.91 15.99 -0.45
CA GLY A 166 -6.74 16.05 -1.91
C GLY A 166 -6.98 14.67 -2.53
N GLN A 167 -7.55 14.65 -3.73
CA GLN A 167 -7.65 13.42 -4.51
C GLN A 167 -6.25 12.98 -4.95
N ARG A 168 -5.86 11.73 -4.62
CA ARG A 168 -4.52 11.18 -4.90
C ARG A 168 -4.42 10.49 -6.25
N TYR A 169 -5.46 9.75 -6.61
CA TYR A 169 -5.56 9.05 -7.89
C TYR A 169 -6.89 9.38 -8.55
N THR A 170 -6.88 9.41 -9.87
CA THR A 170 -8.11 9.38 -10.68
C THR A 170 -8.44 7.95 -11.08
N VAL A 171 -9.71 7.69 -11.43
CA VAL A 171 -10.14 6.43 -12.04
C VAL A 171 -9.32 6.15 -13.31
N ALA A 172 -8.98 7.19 -14.08
CA ALA A 172 -8.14 7.07 -15.27
C ALA A 172 -6.73 6.55 -14.94
N ASP A 173 -6.11 7.04 -13.86
CA ASP A 173 -4.80 6.58 -13.39
C ASP A 173 -4.84 5.09 -13.02
N LEU A 174 -5.88 4.68 -12.28
CA LEU A 174 -6.04 3.28 -11.86
C LEU A 174 -6.33 2.34 -13.04
N ILE A 175 -7.11 2.79 -14.03
CA ILE A 175 -7.35 2.05 -15.27
C ILE A 175 -6.06 1.92 -16.08
N ALA A 176 -5.25 2.97 -16.19
CA ALA A 176 -3.96 2.93 -16.87
C ALA A 176 -3.05 1.89 -16.21
N TYR A 177 -2.94 1.93 -14.87
CA TYR A 177 -2.17 0.95 -14.10
C TYR A 177 -2.65 -0.49 -14.33
N CYS A 178 -3.97 -0.73 -14.32
CA CYS A 178 -4.53 -2.05 -14.62
C CYS A 178 -4.21 -2.52 -16.05
N ASN A 179 -4.19 -1.61 -17.03
CA ASN A 179 -3.89 -1.92 -18.42
C ASN A 179 -2.42 -2.32 -18.63
N GLU A 180 -1.49 -1.63 -17.97
CA GLU A 180 -0.06 -1.96 -17.96
C GLU A 180 0.21 -3.30 -17.26
N ASN A 181 -0.64 -3.66 -16.29
CA ASN A 181 -0.48 -4.84 -15.44
C ASN A 181 -1.56 -5.91 -15.67
N ARG A 182 -2.10 -6.05 -16.88
CA ARG A 182 -3.22 -6.98 -17.18
C ARG A 182 -2.96 -8.45 -16.82
N SER A 183 -1.71 -8.89 -16.84
CA SER A 183 -1.32 -10.26 -16.48
C SER A 183 -1.23 -10.49 -14.97
N ARG A 184 -1.31 -9.43 -14.16
CA ARG A 184 -1.20 -9.53 -12.69
C ARG A 184 -2.51 -10.04 -12.09
N GLN A 185 -2.38 -10.80 -11.01
CA GLN A 185 -3.52 -11.29 -10.25
C GLN A 185 -4.34 -10.12 -9.72
N GLY A 186 -5.66 -10.19 -9.89
CA GLY A 186 -6.59 -9.13 -9.47
C GLY A 186 -6.82 -8.01 -10.49
N ALA A 187 -5.96 -7.84 -11.51
CA ALA A 187 -6.04 -6.72 -12.45
C ALA A 187 -7.35 -6.69 -13.25
N VAL A 188 -7.81 -7.85 -13.74
CA VAL A 188 -9.08 -7.96 -14.51
C VAL A 188 -10.28 -7.54 -13.64
N ARG A 189 -10.28 -7.96 -12.37
CA ARG A 189 -11.36 -7.65 -11.43
C ARG A 189 -11.33 -6.19 -11.01
N ALA A 190 -10.15 -5.66 -10.69
CA ALA A 190 -9.93 -4.25 -10.41
C ALA A 190 -10.43 -3.35 -11.56
N ALA A 191 -10.06 -3.69 -12.81
CA ALA A 191 -10.54 -2.98 -13.99
C ALA A 191 -12.06 -3.08 -14.20
N ALA A 192 -12.69 -4.19 -13.79
CA ALA A 192 -14.15 -4.33 -13.86
C ALA A 192 -14.85 -3.45 -12.82
N VAL A 193 -14.33 -3.41 -11.58
CA VAL A 193 -14.83 -2.56 -10.50
C VAL A 193 -14.72 -1.08 -10.85
N LEU A 194 -13.58 -0.65 -11.42
CA LEU A 194 -13.33 0.75 -11.78
C LEU A 194 -14.34 1.34 -12.79
N LYS A 195 -15.07 0.51 -13.54
CA LYS A 195 -16.16 0.98 -14.42
C LYS A 195 -17.34 1.59 -13.66
N ARG A 196 -17.43 1.32 -12.35
CA ARG A 196 -18.50 1.75 -11.44
C ARG A 196 -18.02 2.80 -10.42
N VAL A 197 -16.72 3.13 -10.44
CA VAL A 197 -16.13 4.13 -9.55
C VAL A 197 -16.20 5.49 -10.22
N HIS A 198 -16.45 6.53 -9.42
CA HIS A 198 -16.42 7.92 -9.87
C HIS A 198 -15.39 8.72 -9.07
N ASP A 199 -14.75 9.66 -9.75
CA ASP A 199 -13.76 10.54 -9.16
C ASP A 199 -14.39 11.54 -8.18
N GLY A 200 -13.63 11.86 -7.12
CA GLY A 200 -13.81 13.08 -6.38
C GLY A 200 -14.99 13.12 -5.41
N ALA A 201 -15.53 11.96 -4.99
CA ALA A 201 -16.50 11.88 -3.90
C ALA A 201 -15.96 12.64 -2.68
N ARG A 202 -16.76 13.54 -2.10
CA ARG A 202 -16.34 14.45 -1.02
C ARG A 202 -16.64 13.91 0.37
N SER A 203 -17.46 12.87 0.47
CA SER A 203 -17.75 12.23 1.74
C SER A 203 -18.10 10.75 1.54
N PRO A 204 -17.99 9.93 2.60
CA PRO A 204 -18.47 8.55 2.59
C PRO A 204 -19.94 8.42 2.18
N MET A 205 -20.77 9.41 2.50
CA MET A 205 -22.19 9.41 2.15
C MET A 205 -22.43 9.64 0.65
N GLU A 206 -21.61 10.46 -0.02
CA GLU A 206 -21.66 10.58 -1.49
C GLU A 206 -21.26 9.26 -2.17
N THR A 207 -20.23 8.58 -1.65
CA THR A 207 -19.84 7.24 -2.10
C THR A 207 -20.97 6.23 -1.93
N ALA A 208 -21.57 6.17 -0.74
CA ALA A 208 -22.70 5.26 -0.48
C ALA A 208 -23.87 5.51 -1.43
N ALA A 209 -24.20 6.79 -1.69
CA ALA A 209 -25.24 7.14 -2.65
C ALA A 209 -24.90 6.70 -4.07
N ALA A 210 -23.65 6.84 -4.51
CA ALA A 210 -23.20 6.42 -5.84
C ALA A 210 -23.21 4.89 -6.03
N ILE A 211 -22.91 4.12 -4.97
CA ILE A 211 -22.91 2.66 -5.01
C ILE A 211 -24.33 2.07 -5.11
N MET A 212 -25.34 2.78 -4.59
CA MET A 212 -26.75 2.33 -4.60
C MET A 212 -27.48 2.50 -5.95
N VAL A 213 -26.87 3.19 -6.92
CA VAL A 213 -27.44 3.50 -8.24
C VAL A 213 -26.87 2.56 -9.31
#